data_AF-A0A835YJ36-F1
#
_entry.id   AF-A0A835YJ36-F1
#
_cell.length_a   1.000
_cell.length_b   1.000
_cell.length_c   1.000
_cell.angle_alpha   90.00
_cell.angle_beta   90.00
_cell.angle_gamma   90.00
#
_symmetry.space_group_name_H-M   'P 1'
#
loop_
_entity.id
_entity.type
_entity.pdbx_description
1 polymer ?
#
loop_
_entity_poly.entity_id
_entity_poly.type
_entity_poly.pdbx_seq_one_letter_code
_entity_poly.pdbx_strand_id
1 'polypeptide(L)'
;MASRKPTRSPVVGSDLHRQPAKRQAVASASQKTAGGVAGLEQLPVAGLECLPDGALLHVFSFLGKGHHLYVAASTRLRELYRQCHQQHGWAEPATSFTSVLASPARLSYAVKIAQLKMSKDERRRLLRTPRKAPFMDNFNFCRSAGRCASTDVLRLARHLGMPIGWAVCSGAVRRGREDAVRWLQHQSPDAAGAQLLLGFAAERGDLPWLQDMWQKLVTADASWRLEELQRVSTPAAQHGHAHVLRWLLCDARFAVLKSASAPAATDMLTMRSSLWPEAALAGHGALVRWLCEPTGVTCPPRSCANFYMQLATAGQLPLLQWLDKRFALGAHLSAEVNAGAFAQIAATLALSKRTPLPAFAWLRAITGAASWPPDMLRELLHNACCTNNLELCEWLLRRGAPWPDPIHATSLNLLWPLEALQWAHARGRPWFSWDAHVCTRLAQRGTRRHTAIRDWAHRAGCPCGCAPSTADAA
;
A
#
# COMPACT_ATOMS: atom_id res chain seq x y z
N MET A 1 10.77 66.57 7.61
CA MET A 1 11.97 67.12 6.94
C MET A 1 12.77 65.97 6.35
N ALA A 2 13.06 66.07 5.03
CA ALA A 2 13.98 65.34 4.15
C ALA A 2 14.53 63.94 4.59
N SER A 3 14.25 62.84 3.90
CA SER A 3 14.72 62.43 2.55
C SER A 3 16.19 62.01 2.50
N ARG A 4 16.45 60.74 2.15
CA ARG A 4 17.35 60.35 1.04
C ARG A 4 17.34 58.83 0.78
N LYS A 5 16.93 58.47 -0.44
CA LYS A 5 17.26 57.22 -1.15
C LYS A 5 18.74 57.25 -1.58
N PRO A 6 19.28 56.11 -2.06
CA PRO A 6 19.78 56.16 -3.43
C PRO A 6 19.38 54.95 -4.29
N THR A 7 19.03 55.27 -5.53
CA THR A 7 18.92 54.40 -6.71
C THR A 7 20.28 54.22 -7.37
N ARG A 8 20.59 53.01 -7.87
CA ARG A 8 21.47 52.80 -9.04
C ARG A 8 21.22 51.42 -9.68
N SER A 9 20.78 51.46 -10.93
CA SER A 9 21.00 50.49 -12.02
C SER A 9 21.58 51.30 -13.19
N PRO A 10 22.02 50.76 -14.34
CA PRO A 10 22.05 49.36 -14.81
C PRO A 10 23.42 48.95 -15.42
N VAL A 11 23.63 47.66 -15.71
CA VAL A 11 24.65 47.21 -16.67
C VAL A 11 24.04 46.18 -17.63
N VAL A 12 24.34 46.42 -18.90
CA VAL A 12 23.92 45.76 -20.14
C VAL A 12 24.96 44.70 -20.56
N GLY A 13 24.51 43.67 -21.28
CA GLY A 13 25.32 42.77 -22.11
C GLY A 13 25.69 41.47 -21.40
N SER A 14 25.64 40.28 -22.02
CA SER A 14 25.75 39.98 -23.44
C SER A 14 25.41 38.50 -23.70
N ASP A 15 24.82 38.26 -24.87
CA ASP A 15 24.68 36.97 -25.54
C ASP A 15 25.96 36.13 -25.53
N LEU A 16 25.81 34.81 -25.39
CA LEU A 16 26.79 33.84 -25.89
C LEU A 16 26.09 32.51 -26.22
N HIS A 17 25.65 32.42 -27.48
CA HIS A 17 25.50 31.15 -28.21
C HIS A 17 26.84 30.41 -28.23
N ARG A 18 26.85 29.14 -27.82
CA ARG A 18 27.96 28.21 -28.07
C ARG A 18 27.45 26.78 -28.29
N GLN A 19 27.15 26.45 -29.55
CA GLN A 19 27.53 25.17 -30.14
C GLN A 19 28.93 25.39 -30.76
N PRO A 20 29.87 24.42 -30.74
CA PRO A 20 29.75 23.22 -31.60
C PRO A 20 30.48 21.96 -31.06
N ALA A 21 30.19 20.79 -31.65
CA ALA A 21 31.22 19.89 -32.20
C ALA A 21 30.60 18.62 -32.78
N LYS A 22 30.72 18.49 -34.11
CA LYS A 22 30.61 17.25 -34.86
C LYS A 22 31.70 16.27 -34.38
N ARG A 23 31.35 15.02 -34.10
CA ARG A 23 32.28 13.88 -34.14
C ARG A 23 31.75 12.85 -35.13
N GLN A 24 32.54 12.62 -36.18
CA GLN A 24 32.41 11.54 -37.15
C GLN A 24 33.01 10.24 -36.61
N ALA A 25 32.52 9.12 -37.17
CA ALA A 25 33.04 7.74 -37.15
C ALA A 25 33.00 7.04 -35.77
N VAL A 26 32.53 5.79 -35.63
CA VAL A 26 32.86 4.60 -36.44
C VAL A 26 31.62 3.69 -36.54
N ALA A 27 31.37 3.18 -37.75
CA ALA A 27 30.40 2.13 -38.02
C ALA A 27 30.95 0.77 -37.57
N SER A 28 30.24 0.09 -36.68
CA SER A 28 30.37 -1.35 -36.47
C SER A 28 29.08 -2.04 -36.91
N ALA A 29 29.20 -2.83 -37.97
CA ALA A 29 28.14 -3.63 -38.54
C ALA A 29 27.73 -4.72 -37.53
N SER A 30 26.55 -4.58 -36.93
CA SER A 30 25.87 -5.67 -36.23
C SER A 30 24.73 -6.15 -37.11
N GLN A 31 24.91 -7.30 -37.75
CA GLN A 31 23.88 -8.00 -38.51
C GLN A 31 22.65 -8.21 -37.64
N LYS A 32 21.57 -7.47 -37.93
CA LYS A 32 20.22 -7.77 -37.47
C LYS A 32 19.65 -8.88 -38.35
N THR A 33 19.54 -10.09 -37.81
CA THR A 33 18.63 -11.11 -38.34
C THR A 33 17.20 -10.71 -38.01
N ALA A 34 16.61 -9.88 -38.86
CA ALA A 34 15.18 -9.60 -38.85
C ALA A 34 14.45 -10.76 -39.54
N GLY A 35 14.27 -11.87 -38.82
CA GLY A 35 13.32 -12.93 -39.20
C GLY A 35 11.95 -12.62 -38.60
N GLY A 36 11.16 -11.79 -39.28
CA GLY A 36 9.77 -11.56 -38.94
C GLY A 36 8.93 -12.81 -39.19
N VAL A 37 8.31 -13.37 -38.16
CA VAL A 37 7.34 -14.47 -38.30
C VAL A 37 5.98 -13.85 -38.60
N ALA A 38 5.76 -13.51 -39.87
CA ALA A 38 4.42 -13.28 -40.40
C ALA A 38 3.90 -14.62 -40.94
N GLY A 39 2.77 -15.12 -40.41
CA GLY A 39 2.09 -16.30 -40.97
C GLY A 39 1.62 -17.41 -40.01
N LEU A 40 1.44 -17.15 -38.70
CA LEU A 40 1.01 -18.20 -37.74
C LEU A 40 -0.39 -18.00 -37.12
N GLU A 41 -1.20 -17.07 -37.64
CA GLU A 41 -2.54 -16.79 -37.09
C GLU A 41 -3.58 -17.90 -37.36
N GLN A 42 -3.21 -19.00 -38.03
CA GLN A 42 -4.12 -20.10 -38.38
C GLN A 42 -3.55 -21.50 -38.06
N LEU A 43 -2.97 -21.72 -36.89
CA LEU A 43 -2.62 -23.08 -36.47
C LEU A 43 -3.88 -23.82 -35.97
N PRO A 44 -4.32 -24.92 -36.63
CA PRO A 44 -5.39 -25.77 -36.11
C PRO A 44 -4.95 -26.44 -34.80
N VAL A 45 -5.92 -26.91 -34.01
CA VAL A 45 -5.70 -27.64 -32.74
C VAL A 45 -5.13 -29.03 -33.02
N ALA A 46 -3.94 -29.11 -33.60
CA ALA A 46 -3.18 -30.33 -33.80
C ALA A 46 -2.10 -30.45 -32.70
N GLY A 47 -1.77 -31.68 -32.31
CA GLY A 47 -0.78 -31.97 -31.27
C GLY A 47 0.61 -31.38 -31.57
N LEU A 48 1.49 -31.36 -30.56
CA LEU A 48 2.89 -30.88 -30.64
C LEU A 48 3.67 -31.40 -31.85
N GLU A 49 3.31 -32.58 -32.36
CA GLU A 49 3.96 -33.23 -33.49
C GLU A 49 3.77 -32.49 -34.81
N CYS A 50 2.84 -31.55 -34.89
CA CYS A 50 2.64 -30.73 -36.09
C CYS A 50 3.46 -29.43 -36.08
N LEU A 51 4.14 -29.09 -34.98
CA LEU A 51 4.97 -27.89 -34.90
C LEU A 51 6.35 -28.14 -35.53
N PRO A 52 6.93 -27.17 -36.26
CA PRO A 52 8.30 -27.28 -36.77
C PRO A 52 9.33 -27.29 -35.61
N ASP A 53 10.44 -28.00 -35.82
CA ASP A 53 11.46 -28.25 -34.78
C ASP A 53 12.00 -26.98 -34.13
N GLY A 54 12.17 -25.90 -34.90
CA GLY A 54 12.61 -24.60 -34.38
C GLY A 54 11.64 -24.00 -33.37
N ALA A 55 10.33 -24.19 -33.54
CA ALA A 55 9.33 -23.71 -32.59
C ALA A 55 9.35 -24.55 -31.29
N LEU A 56 9.53 -25.86 -31.42
CA LEU A 56 9.64 -26.79 -30.28
C LEU A 56 10.90 -26.52 -29.44
N LEU A 57 12.04 -26.29 -30.08
CA LEU A 57 13.28 -25.90 -29.41
C LEU A 57 13.15 -24.55 -28.69
N HIS A 58 12.44 -23.60 -29.28
CA HIS A 58 12.17 -22.32 -28.64
C HIS A 58 11.24 -22.47 -27.42
N VAL A 59 10.32 -23.45 -27.43
CA VAL A 59 9.46 -23.78 -26.27
C VAL A 59 10.25 -24.52 -25.19
N PHE A 60 11.14 -25.44 -25.54
CA PHE A 60 11.94 -26.19 -24.57
C PHE A 60 12.99 -25.31 -23.87
N SER A 61 13.69 -24.46 -24.62
CA SER A 61 14.60 -23.45 -24.04
C SER A 61 13.86 -22.49 -23.11
N PHE A 62 12.60 -22.19 -23.43
CA PHE A 62 11.70 -21.33 -22.69
C PHE A 62 11.22 -21.92 -21.34
N LEU A 63 10.85 -23.21 -21.29
CA LEU A 63 10.35 -23.87 -20.08
C LEU A 63 11.44 -24.07 -19.00
N GLY A 64 12.72 -24.20 -19.40
CA GLY A 64 13.87 -24.30 -18.49
C GLY A 64 13.94 -25.61 -17.67
N LYS A 65 14.95 -25.71 -16.79
CA LYS A 65 15.18 -26.89 -15.92
C LYS A 65 13.93 -27.23 -15.10
N GLY A 66 13.48 -28.49 -15.16
CA GLY A 66 12.38 -29.04 -14.35
C GLY A 66 11.11 -29.47 -15.12
N HIS A 67 11.07 -29.29 -16.44
CA HIS A 67 9.90 -29.61 -17.29
C HIS A 67 10.14 -30.86 -18.18
N HIS A 68 10.92 -31.82 -17.69
CA HIS A 68 11.20 -33.09 -18.38
C HIS A 68 9.97 -34.02 -18.45
N LEU A 69 9.00 -33.85 -17.55
CA LEU A 69 7.75 -34.62 -17.49
C LEU A 69 6.81 -34.39 -18.70
N TYR A 70 7.10 -33.41 -19.56
CA TYR A 70 6.22 -32.94 -20.65
C TYR A 70 6.48 -33.64 -21.99
N VAL A 71 7.58 -34.38 -22.09
CA VAL A 71 8.19 -34.80 -23.37
C VAL A 71 7.96 -36.30 -23.65
N ALA A 72 7.31 -37.01 -22.73
CA ALA A 72 7.22 -38.47 -22.73
C ALA A 72 6.45 -39.09 -23.90
N ALA A 73 5.59 -38.32 -24.57
CA ALA A 73 4.60 -38.86 -25.49
C ALA A 73 5.13 -39.15 -26.92
N SER A 74 6.23 -38.52 -27.35
CA SER A 74 6.72 -38.64 -28.73
C SER A 74 8.23 -38.76 -28.77
N THR A 75 8.74 -39.65 -29.62
CA THR A 75 10.19 -39.87 -29.82
C THR A 75 10.86 -38.60 -30.38
N ARG A 76 10.17 -37.87 -31.26
CA ARG A 76 10.65 -36.61 -31.82
C ARG A 76 10.81 -35.50 -30.78
N LEU A 77 9.83 -35.36 -29.89
CA LEU A 77 9.90 -34.36 -28.82
C LEU A 77 11.02 -34.65 -27.83
N ARG A 78 11.25 -35.94 -27.53
CA ARG A 78 12.38 -36.37 -26.67
C ARG A 78 13.71 -35.96 -27.26
N GLU A 79 13.89 -36.15 -28.56
CA GLU A 79 15.13 -35.81 -29.24
C GLU A 79 15.38 -34.30 -29.27
N LEU A 80 14.36 -33.50 -29.59
CA LEU A 80 14.47 -32.04 -29.57
C LEU A 80 14.73 -31.49 -28.15
N TYR A 81 14.12 -32.07 -27.12
CA TYR A 81 14.41 -31.70 -25.73
C TYR A 81 15.84 -32.05 -25.33
N ARG A 82 16.37 -33.21 -25.73
CA ARG A 82 17.77 -33.58 -25.51
C ARG A 82 18.72 -32.60 -26.19
N GLN A 83 18.47 -32.25 -27.46
CA GLN A 83 19.28 -31.27 -28.18
C GLN A 83 19.30 -29.93 -27.46
N CYS A 84 18.15 -29.44 -26.99
CA CYS A 84 18.06 -28.19 -26.24
C CYS A 84 18.77 -28.28 -24.87
N HIS A 85 18.66 -29.43 -24.19
CA HIS A 85 19.30 -29.70 -22.89
C HIS A 85 20.83 -29.74 -23.01
N GLN A 86 21.36 -30.37 -24.06
CA GLN A 86 22.79 -30.36 -24.41
C GLN A 86 23.29 -28.96 -24.73
N GLN A 87 22.53 -28.18 -25.54
CA GLN A 87 22.88 -26.80 -25.88
C GLN A 87 22.94 -25.86 -24.67
N HIS A 88 22.21 -26.15 -23.59
CA HIS A 88 22.13 -25.29 -22.41
C HIS A 88 22.84 -25.84 -21.15
N GLY A 89 23.54 -26.96 -21.24
CA GLY A 89 24.34 -27.52 -20.14
C GLY A 89 23.50 -27.89 -18.90
N TRP A 90 22.33 -28.48 -19.10
CA TRP A 90 21.48 -28.91 -18.00
C TRP A 90 21.93 -30.31 -17.48
N ALA A 91 21.72 -30.62 -16.20
CA ALA A 91 22.05 -31.96 -15.68
C ALA A 91 20.90 -32.92 -16.01
N GLU A 92 21.19 -34.19 -16.30
CA GLU A 92 20.16 -35.20 -16.55
C GLU A 92 19.26 -35.40 -15.31
N PRO A 93 17.93 -35.35 -15.46
CA PRO A 93 17.02 -35.57 -14.35
C PRO A 93 16.93 -37.08 -14.03
N ALA A 94 17.34 -37.46 -12.83
CA ALA A 94 17.20 -38.81 -12.31
C ALA A 94 15.80 -39.03 -11.71
N THR A 95 14.77 -39.27 -12.52
CA THR A 95 13.49 -39.87 -12.05
C THR A 95 12.65 -40.44 -13.20
N SER A 96 11.95 -41.56 -12.90
CA SER A 96 11.03 -42.27 -13.79
C SER A 96 9.72 -41.52 -14.04
N PHE A 97 9.14 -41.81 -15.20
CA PHE A 97 8.01 -41.13 -15.82
C PHE A 97 6.66 -41.51 -15.19
N THR A 98 5.89 -40.51 -14.76
CA THR A 98 4.42 -40.59 -14.70
C THR A 98 3.78 -39.36 -15.32
N SER A 99 2.69 -39.60 -16.04
CA SER A 99 2.03 -38.72 -16.99
C SER A 99 1.42 -37.47 -16.35
N VAL A 100 1.98 -36.29 -16.65
CA VAL A 100 1.37 -35.01 -16.30
C VAL A 100 1.55 -34.03 -17.46
N LEU A 101 0.82 -34.26 -18.55
CA LEU A 101 0.23 -33.28 -19.48
C LEU A 101 -0.27 -34.00 -20.75
N ALA A 102 -1.45 -34.63 -20.68
CA ALA A 102 -2.10 -35.25 -21.85
C ALA A 102 -3.08 -34.31 -22.58
N SER A 103 -2.99 -32.98 -22.41
CA SER A 103 -3.90 -32.05 -23.07
C SER A 103 -3.16 -31.18 -24.10
N PRO A 104 -3.40 -31.37 -25.41
CA PRO A 104 -2.90 -30.51 -26.49
C PRO A 104 -3.12 -29.01 -26.25
N ALA A 105 -4.17 -28.64 -25.52
CA ALA A 105 -4.49 -27.25 -25.17
C ALA A 105 -3.38 -26.58 -24.33
N ARG A 106 -2.74 -27.31 -23.41
CA ARG A 106 -1.68 -26.75 -22.54
C ARG A 106 -0.37 -26.46 -23.28
N LEU A 107 -0.12 -27.16 -24.38
CA LEU A 107 1.09 -27.00 -25.18
C LEU A 107 0.94 -25.89 -26.20
N SER A 108 -0.23 -25.81 -26.85
CA SER A 108 -0.62 -24.63 -27.63
C SER A 108 -0.50 -23.35 -26.79
N TYR A 109 -0.91 -23.43 -25.52
CA TYR A 109 -0.80 -22.34 -24.56
C TYR A 109 0.64 -21.95 -24.19
N ALA A 110 1.53 -22.93 -23.92
CA ALA A 110 2.93 -22.65 -23.62
C ALA A 110 3.68 -22.01 -24.81
N VAL A 111 3.36 -22.45 -26.03
CA VAL A 111 3.89 -21.86 -27.28
C VAL A 111 3.46 -20.41 -27.41
N LYS A 112 2.17 -20.12 -27.22
CA LYS A 112 1.65 -18.74 -27.29
C LYS A 112 2.30 -17.83 -26.24
N ILE A 113 2.52 -18.30 -25.00
CA ILE A 113 3.24 -17.52 -23.97
C ILE A 113 4.70 -17.27 -24.35
N ALA A 114 5.38 -18.26 -24.94
CA ALA A 114 6.78 -18.12 -25.34
C ALA A 114 7.00 -17.01 -26.38
N GLN A 115 6.00 -16.77 -27.22
CA GLN A 115 6.01 -15.76 -28.29
C GLN A 115 5.73 -14.33 -27.82
N LEU A 116 5.18 -14.13 -26.62
CA LEU A 116 4.86 -12.80 -26.11
C LEU A 116 6.13 -12.04 -25.66
N LYS A 117 6.20 -10.74 -25.97
CA LYS A 117 7.28 -9.83 -25.56
C LYS A 117 7.16 -9.48 -24.07
N MET A 118 7.59 -10.37 -23.19
CA MET A 118 7.60 -10.11 -21.74
C MET A 118 8.84 -10.66 -21.02
N SER A 119 9.05 -10.23 -19.77
CA SER A 119 10.21 -10.64 -18.98
C SER A 119 10.19 -12.15 -18.65
N LYS A 120 11.36 -12.73 -18.35
CA LYS A 120 11.49 -14.14 -17.98
C LYS A 120 10.66 -14.49 -16.73
N ASP A 121 10.57 -13.56 -15.78
CA ASP A 121 9.81 -13.76 -14.55
C ASP A 121 8.30 -13.68 -14.74
N GLU A 122 7.80 -12.81 -15.62
CA GLU A 122 6.38 -12.78 -15.99
C GLU A 122 5.96 -14.08 -16.66
N ARG A 123 6.78 -14.60 -17.58
CA ARG A 123 6.52 -15.89 -18.24
C ARG A 123 6.50 -17.04 -17.24
N ARG A 124 7.45 -17.09 -16.31
CA ARG A 124 7.46 -18.08 -15.23
C ARG A 124 6.22 -18.00 -14.34
N ARG A 125 5.72 -16.79 -14.05
CA ARG A 125 4.49 -16.61 -13.26
C ARG A 125 3.26 -17.15 -13.98
N LEU A 126 3.15 -16.93 -15.29
CA LEU A 126 2.03 -17.44 -16.10
C LEU A 126 2.07 -18.97 -16.23
N LEU A 127 3.26 -19.57 -16.30
CA LEU A 127 3.42 -21.03 -16.39
C LEU A 127 3.26 -21.77 -15.05
N ARG A 128 3.41 -21.08 -13.91
CA ARG A 128 3.34 -21.69 -12.57
C ARG A 128 1.91 -21.91 -12.04
N THR A 129 0.86 -21.58 -12.78
CA THR A 129 -0.53 -21.78 -12.34
C THR A 129 -0.89 -23.29 -12.23
N PRO A 130 -1.54 -23.74 -11.14
CA PRO A 130 -1.44 -25.13 -10.69
C PRO A 130 -2.42 -26.13 -11.33
N ARG A 131 -1.86 -27.11 -12.06
CA ARG A 131 -2.10 -28.57 -12.11
C ARG A 131 -3.50 -29.24 -12.09
N LYS A 132 -4.63 -28.69 -11.60
CA LYS A 132 -5.89 -29.48 -11.45
C LYS A 132 -7.17 -28.78 -11.96
N ALA A 133 -7.78 -29.41 -12.97
CA ALA A 133 -9.11 -29.23 -13.58
C ALA A 133 -9.30 -28.05 -14.58
N PRO A 134 -9.86 -28.32 -15.79
CA PRO A 134 -9.95 -27.35 -16.89
C PRO A 134 -10.88 -26.14 -16.66
N PHE A 135 -11.72 -26.15 -15.61
CA PHE A 135 -12.62 -25.03 -15.30
C PHE A 135 -12.17 -24.13 -14.13
N MET A 136 -11.38 -24.64 -13.17
CA MET A 136 -10.87 -23.83 -12.04
C MET A 136 -9.55 -23.10 -12.34
N ASP A 137 -8.82 -23.50 -13.40
CA ASP A 137 -7.52 -22.91 -13.77
C ASP A 137 -7.62 -21.50 -14.41
N ASN A 138 -8.80 -21.13 -14.93
CA ASN A 138 -9.02 -19.82 -15.57
C ASN A 138 -8.81 -18.66 -14.60
N PHE A 139 -9.20 -18.83 -13.33
CA PHE A 139 -9.09 -17.78 -12.33
C PHE A 139 -7.62 -17.42 -12.00
N ASN A 140 -6.78 -18.44 -11.82
CA ASN A 140 -5.38 -18.24 -11.49
C ASN A 140 -4.61 -17.62 -12.67
N PHE A 141 -4.91 -18.05 -13.89
CA PHE A 141 -4.32 -17.43 -15.07
C PHE A 141 -4.80 -16.00 -15.24
N CYS A 142 -6.11 -15.73 -15.16
CA CYS A 142 -6.67 -14.38 -15.22
C CYS A 142 -6.03 -13.45 -14.18
N ARG A 143 -5.84 -13.94 -12.96
CA ARG A 143 -5.15 -13.21 -11.89
C ARG A 143 -3.69 -12.96 -12.21
N SER A 144 -2.98 -13.93 -12.78
CA SER A 144 -1.58 -13.79 -13.20
C SER A 144 -1.44 -12.84 -14.40
N ALA A 145 -2.31 -12.96 -15.40
CA ALA A 145 -2.40 -12.10 -16.57
C ALA A 145 -2.65 -10.64 -16.16
N GLY A 146 -3.64 -10.42 -15.28
CA GLY A 146 -3.86 -9.14 -14.63
C GLY A 146 -2.60 -8.64 -13.92
N ARG A 147 -1.93 -9.47 -13.10
CA ARG A 147 -0.71 -9.10 -12.38
C ARG A 147 0.51 -8.85 -13.26
N CYS A 148 0.57 -9.42 -14.46
CA CYS A 148 1.58 -9.09 -15.46
C CYS A 148 1.26 -7.73 -16.08
N ALA A 149 -0.04 -7.42 -16.24
CA ALA A 149 -0.52 -6.14 -16.72
C ALA A 149 0.11 -5.71 -18.06
N SER A 150 0.51 -6.71 -18.86
CA SER A 150 0.94 -6.53 -20.24
C SER A 150 -0.28 -6.66 -21.13
N THR A 151 -0.51 -5.68 -22.00
CA THR A 151 -1.60 -5.71 -23.00
C THR A 151 -1.56 -6.98 -23.83
N ASP A 152 -0.38 -7.48 -24.16
CA ASP A 152 -0.23 -8.68 -25.00
C ASP A 152 -0.69 -9.95 -24.25
N VAL A 153 -0.39 -10.04 -22.95
CA VAL A 153 -0.86 -11.13 -22.09
C VAL A 153 -2.38 -11.09 -21.94
N LEU A 154 -2.95 -9.90 -21.80
CA LEU A 154 -4.39 -9.71 -21.69
C LEU A 154 -5.11 -10.04 -23.00
N ARG A 155 -4.56 -9.61 -24.14
CA ARG A 155 -5.05 -10.00 -25.48
C ARG A 155 -5.01 -11.50 -25.68
N LEU A 156 -3.90 -12.15 -25.28
CA LEU A 156 -3.81 -13.61 -25.32
C LEU A 156 -4.88 -14.25 -24.44
N ALA A 157 -5.07 -13.78 -23.22
CA ALA A 157 -6.11 -14.31 -22.33
C ALA A 157 -7.50 -14.23 -22.95
N ARG A 158 -7.83 -13.10 -23.57
CA ARG A 158 -9.11 -12.91 -24.27
C ARG A 158 -9.26 -13.83 -25.49
N HIS A 159 -8.21 -13.95 -26.29
CA HIS A 159 -8.20 -14.86 -27.45
C HIS A 159 -8.37 -16.33 -27.02
N LEU A 160 -7.95 -16.68 -25.81
CA LEU A 160 -8.18 -18.01 -25.21
C LEU A 160 -9.60 -18.17 -24.62
N GLY A 161 -10.49 -17.21 -24.82
CA GLY A 161 -11.86 -17.25 -24.30
C GLY A 161 -11.94 -17.04 -22.79
N MET A 162 -10.88 -16.53 -22.16
CA MET A 162 -10.91 -16.27 -20.71
C MET A 162 -11.84 -15.08 -20.41
N PRO A 163 -12.69 -15.18 -19.38
CA PRO A 163 -13.53 -14.06 -18.98
C PRO A 163 -12.66 -12.93 -18.45
N ILE A 164 -12.89 -11.72 -18.95
CA ILE A 164 -12.29 -10.50 -18.43
C ILE A 164 -13.11 -10.08 -17.21
N GLY A 165 -12.87 -10.79 -16.11
CA GLY A 165 -13.54 -10.54 -14.84
C GLY A 165 -12.73 -9.70 -13.86
N TRP A 166 -13.26 -9.60 -12.65
CA TRP A 166 -12.66 -8.88 -11.52
C TRP A 166 -11.16 -9.16 -11.32
N ALA A 167 -10.73 -10.43 -11.41
CA ALA A 167 -9.33 -10.81 -11.14
C ALA A 167 -8.34 -10.20 -12.14
N VAL A 168 -8.73 -10.10 -13.42
CA VAL A 168 -7.92 -9.51 -14.49
C VAL A 168 -7.81 -8.00 -14.26
N CYS A 169 -8.96 -7.35 -14.07
CA CYS A 169 -9.04 -5.90 -13.84
C CYS A 169 -8.26 -5.50 -12.59
N SER A 170 -8.45 -6.21 -11.47
CA SER A 170 -7.76 -5.93 -10.21
C SER A 170 -6.24 -6.06 -10.34
N GLY A 171 -5.78 -7.06 -11.08
CA GLY A 171 -4.35 -7.24 -11.33
C GLY A 171 -3.76 -6.09 -12.14
N ALA A 172 -4.43 -5.67 -13.21
CA ALA A 172 -3.97 -4.59 -14.09
C ALA A 172 -3.94 -3.24 -13.35
N VAL A 173 -5.02 -2.95 -12.61
CA VAL A 173 -5.18 -1.79 -11.74
C VAL A 173 -4.07 -1.69 -10.70
N ARG A 174 -3.84 -2.76 -9.92
CA ARG A 174 -2.80 -2.77 -8.87
C ARG A 174 -1.38 -2.56 -9.39
N ARG A 175 -1.15 -2.78 -10.68
CA ARG A 175 0.16 -2.57 -11.33
C ARG A 175 0.30 -1.18 -11.93
N GLY A 176 -0.76 -0.37 -11.98
CA GLY A 176 -0.72 0.99 -12.50
C GLY A 176 -0.43 1.08 -14.00
N ARG A 177 -0.64 0.00 -14.77
CA ARG A 177 -0.35 -0.04 -16.22
C ARG A 177 -1.52 0.54 -17.00
N GLU A 178 -1.39 1.80 -17.41
CA GLU A 178 -2.43 2.56 -18.11
C GLU A 178 -2.83 1.93 -19.45
N ASP A 179 -1.88 1.37 -20.18
CA ASP A 179 -2.09 0.67 -21.46
C ASP A 179 -3.00 -0.56 -21.29
N ALA A 180 -2.74 -1.38 -20.27
CA ALA A 180 -3.56 -2.53 -19.93
C ALA A 180 -4.97 -2.13 -19.49
N VAL A 181 -5.07 -1.09 -18.67
CA VAL A 181 -6.34 -0.57 -18.16
C VAL A 181 -7.20 0.03 -19.28
N ARG A 182 -6.60 0.84 -20.18
CA ARG A 182 -7.27 1.36 -21.39
C ARG A 182 -7.70 0.24 -22.32
N TRP A 183 -6.88 -0.79 -22.48
CA TRP A 183 -7.29 -1.95 -23.28
C TRP A 183 -8.50 -2.64 -22.65
N LEU A 184 -8.50 -2.88 -21.34
CA LEU A 184 -9.63 -3.50 -20.63
C LEU A 184 -10.92 -2.68 -20.74
N GLN A 185 -10.84 -1.35 -20.74
CA GLN A 185 -11.97 -0.45 -20.97
C GLN A 185 -12.69 -0.74 -22.31
N HIS A 186 -11.96 -1.07 -23.36
CA HIS A 186 -12.54 -1.38 -24.68
C HIS A 186 -13.15 -2.78 -24.79
N GLN A 187 -12.88 -3.68 -23.83
CA GLN A 187 -13.30 -5.08 -23.94
C GLN A 187 -14.64 -5.40 -23.29
N SER A 188 -15.37 -4.39 -22.80
CA SER A 188 -16.64 -4.54 -22.07
C SER A 188 -16.53 -5.58 -20.94
N PRO A 189 -15.79 -5.26 -19.87
CA PRO A 189 -15.64 -6.17 -18.74
C PRO A 189 -17.01 -6.45 -18.10
N ASP A 190 -17.09 -7.55 -17.35
CA ASP A 190 -18.27 -7.80 -16.52
C ASP A 190 -18.50 -6.67 -15.51
N ALA A 191 -19.70 -6.62 -14.91
CA ALA A 191 -20.07 -5.56 -13.97
C ALA A 191 -19.05 -5.42 -12.81
N ALA A 192 -18.52 -6.54 -12.31
CA ALA A 192 -17.51 -6.55 -11.24
C ALA A 192 -16.15 -5.97 -11.68
N GLY A 193 -15.71 -6.25 -12.92
CA GLY A 193 -14.52 -5.68 -13.52
C GLY A 193 -14.69 -4.18 -13.79
N ALA A 194 -15.86 -3.78 -14.30
CA ALA A 194 -16.21 -2.39 -14.53
C ALA A 194 -16.18 -1.54 -13.24
N GLN A 195 -16.75 -2.07 -12.15
CA GLN A 195 -16.70 -1.43 -10.83
C GLN A 195 -15.25 -1.19 -10.35
N LEU A 196 -14.36 -2.17 -10.54
CA LEU A 196 -12.95 -2.01 -10.19
C LEU A 196 -12.25 -0.95 -11.02
N LEU A 197 -12.52 -0.91 -12.32
CA LEU A 197 -11.92 0.09 -13.21
C LEU A 197 -12.39 1.50 -12.84
N LEU A 198 -13.66 1.68 -12.46
CA LEU A 198 -14.19 2.95 -11.96
C LEU A 198 -13.52 3.35 -10.64
N GLY A 199 -13.37 2.41 -9.70
CA GLY A 199 -12.64 2.66 -8.45
C GLY A 199 -11.19 3.10 -8.70
N PHE A 200 -10.51 2.51 -9.68
CA PHE A 200 -9.16 2.92 -10.08
C PHE A 200 -9.11 4.29 -10.77
N ALA A 201 -10.07 4.58 -11.65
CA ALA A 201 -10.20 5.90 -12.25
C ALA A 201 -10.38 6.98 -11.17
N ALA A 202 -11.22 6.68 -10.16
CA ALA A 202 -11.46 7.54 -9.01
C ALA A 202 -10.22 7.72 -8.14
N GLU A 203 -9.47 6.65 -7.87
CA GLU A 203 -8.18 6.66 -7.15
C GLU A 203 -7.14 7.56 -7.83
N ARG A 204 -7.16 7.60 -9.18
CA ARG A 204 -6.25 8.42 -9.98
C ARG A 204 -6.74 9.85 -10.24
N GLY A 205 -8.00 10.15 -9.95
CA GLY A 205 -8.59 11.44 -10.27
C GLY A 205 -8.86 11.64 -11.76
N ASP A 206 -8.93 10.57 -12.56
CA ASP A 206 -9.14 10.64 -14.01
C ASP A 206 -10.64 10.81 -14.33
N LEU A 207 -11.11 12.05 -14.19
CA LEU A 207 -12.51 12.39 -14.37
C LEU A 207 -13.04 12.13 -15.79
N PRO A 208 -12.33 12.47 -16.89
CA PRO A 208 -12.80 12.14 -18.24
C PRO A 208 -12.99 10.63 -18.46
N TRP A 209 -12.07 9.82 -17.94
CA TRP A 209 -12.18 8.37 -18.04
C TRP A 209 -13.38 7.84 -17.24
N LEU A 210 -13.55 8.34 -16.02
CA LEU A 210 -14.67 7.97 -15.17
C LEU A 210 -16.02 8.36 -15.81
N GLN A 211 -16.09 9.53 -16.46
CA GLN A 211 -17.26 9.99 -17.22
C GLN A 211 -17.62 9.07 -18.38
N ASP A 212 -16.66 8.73 -19.24
CA ASP A 212 -16.86 7.84 -20.39
C ASP A 212 -17.34 6.45 -19.94
N MET A 213 -16.71 5.90 -18.91
CA MET A 213 -17.04 4.56 -18.42
C MET A 213 -18.39 4.54 -17.69
N TRP A 214 -18.70 5.58 -16.92
CA TRP A 214 -20.01 5.73 -16.28
C TRP A 214 -21.14 5.78 -17.30
N GLN A 215 -20.98 6.57 -18.38
CA GLN A 215 -21.99 6.62 -19.44
C GLN A 215 -22.26 5.23 -20.02
N LYS A 216 -21.21 4.48 -20.35
CA LYS A 216 -21.33 3.11 -20.90
C LYS A 216 -22.02 2.14 -19.95
N LEU A 217 -21.76 2.25 -18.65
CA LEU A 217 -22.27 1.31 -17.65
C LEU A 217 -23.69 1.63 -17.20
N VAL A 218 -24.01 2.91 -17.02
CA VAL A 218 -25.36 3.33 -16.64
C VAL A 218 -26.35 3.11 -17.77
N THR A 219 -25.93 3.22 -19.03
CA THR A 219 -26.80 2.86 -20.17
C THR A 219 -27.03 1.35 -20.29
N ALA A 220 -26.12 0.52 -19.77
CA ALA A 220 -26.18 -0.92 -19.93
C ALA A 220 -26.98 -1.62 -18.82
N ASP A 221 -26.99 -1.08 -17.61
CA ASP A 221 -27.70 -1.65 -16.47
C ASP A 221 -28.22 -0.53 -15.56
N ALA A 222 -29.54 -0.39 -15.46
CA ALA A 222 -30.17 0.63 -14.63
C ALA A 222 -30.06 0.36 -13.12
N SER A 223 -29.50 -0.79 -12.71
CA SER A 223 -29.51 -1.24 -11.31
C SER A 223 -28.32 -0.78 -10.45
N TRP A 224 -27.58 0.25 -10.88
CA TRP A 224 -26.51 0.86 -10.08
C TRP A 224 -27.04 1.24 -8.69
N ARG A 225 -26.52 0.59 -7.64
CA ARG A 225 -26.93 0.85 -6.27
C ARG A 225 -25.99 1.88 -5.65
N LEU A 226 -26.42 2.40 -4.52
CA LEU A 226 -25.64 3.31 -3.70
C LEU A 226 -24.30 2.70 -3.27
N GLU A 227 -24.27 1.39 -3.02
CA GLU A 227 -23.04 0.68 -2.61
C GLU A 227 -21.94 0.82 -3.67
N GLU A 228 -22.29 0.74 -4.96
CA GLU A 228 -21.33 0.94 -6.04
C GLU A 228 -20.82 2.38 -6.08
N LEU A 229 -21.70 3.36 -5.91
CA LEU A 229 -21.30 4.77 -5.84
C LEU A 229 -20.34 5.02 -4.66
N GLN A 230 -20.61 4.39 -3.51
CA GLN A 230 -19.74 4.47 -2.34
C GLN A 230 -18.37 3.82 -2.62
N ARG A 231 -18.33 2.65 -3.26
CA ARG A 231 -17.08 1.96 -3.64
C ARG A 231 -16.19 2.80 -4.55
N VAL A 232 -16.78 3.61 -5.44
CA VAL A 232 -16.02 4.50 -6.34
C VAL A 232 -15.65 5.81 -5.64
N SER A 233 -16.50 6.31 -4.75
CA SER A 233 -16.26 7.58 -4.05
C SER A 233 -15.22 7.47 -2.93
N THR A 234 -15.14 6.34 -2.23
CA THR A 234 -14.17 6.15 -1.13
C THR A 234 -12.72 6.32 -1.61
N PRO A 235 -12.25 5.67 -2.70
CA PRO A 235 -10.90 5.92 -3.23
C PRO A 235 -10.65 7.37 -3.64
N ALA A 236 -11.62 8.04 -4.26
CA ALA A 236 -11.50 9.46 -4.61
C ALA A 236 -11.35 10.34 -3.36
N ALA A 237 -12.07 10.02 -2.27
CA ALA A 237 -11.94 10.72 -0.99
C ALA A 237 -10.58 10.50 -0.35
N GLN A 238 -10.10 9.25 -0.29
CA GLN A 238 -8.78 8.89 0.24
C GLN A 238 -7.63 9.55 -0.53
N HIS A 239 -7.80 9.84 -1.83
CA HIS A 239 -6.76 10.44 -2.66
C HIS A 239 -6.97 11.94 -2.92
N GLY A 240 -8.00 12.56 -2.33
CA GLY A 240 -8.21 14.01 -2.38
C GLY A 240 -8.75 14.54 -3.69
N HIS A 241 -9.36 13.69 -4.52
CA HIS A 241 -9.87 14.06 -5.85
C HIS A 241 -11.23 14.75 -5.75
N ALA A 242 -11.21 16.00 -5.27
CA ALA A 242 -12.41 16.80 -5.04
C ALA A 242 -13.26 17.01 -6.30
N HIS A 243 -12.63 17.14 -7.48
CA HIS A 243 -13.33 17.26 -8.77
C HIS A 243 -14.09 15.98 -9.13
N VAL A 244 -13.54 14.80 -8.86
CA VAL A 244 -14.22 13.51 -9.05
C VAL A 244 -15.41 13.40 -8.10
N LEU A 245 -15.25 13.74 -6.82
CA LEU A 245 -16.34 13.69 -5.85
C LEU A 245 -17.45 14.72 -6.14
N ARG A 246 -17.09 15.94 -6.53
CA ARG A 246 -18.07 16.95 -6.98
C ARG A 246 -18.87 16.46 -8.17
N TRP A 247 -18.20 15.76 -9.08
CA TRP A 247 -18.87 15.14 -10.19
C TRP A 247 -19.78 13.99 -9.71
N LEU A 248 -19.26 12.99 -8.99
CA LEU A 248 -20.05 11.84 -8.51
C LEU A 248 -21.27 12.26 -7.67
N LEU A 249 -21.12 13.27 -6.82
CA LEU A 249 -22.14 13.75 -5.88
C LEU A 249 -22.98 14.93 -6.43
N CYS A 250 -22.95 15.20 -7.73
CA CYS A 250 -23.79 16.23 -8.32
C CYS A 250 -25.28 15.81 -8.31
N ASP A 251 -26.16 16.72 -7.89
CA ASP A 251 -27.59 16.46 -7.64
C ASP A 251 -28.31 15.77 -8.79
N ALA A 252 -28.01 16.15 -10.03
CA ALA A 252 -28.64 15.55 -11.21
C ALA A 252 -28.37 14.04 -11.34
N ARG A 253 -27.15 13.58 -11.00
CA ARG A 253 -26.80 12.15 -11.05
C ARG A 253 -27.38 11.38 -9.86
N PHE A 254 -27.40 12.02 -8.70
CA PHE A 254 -28.00 11.43 -7.50
C PHE A 254 -29.52 11.27 -7.68
N ALA A 255 -30.18 12.19 -8.36
CA ALA A 255 -31.61 12.11 -8.69
C ALA A 255 -31.92 10.92 -9.61
N VAL A 256 -31.08 10.67 -10.63
CA VAL A 256 -31.22 9.49 -11.52
C VAL A 256 -31.13 8.19 -10.71
N LEU A 257 -30.13 8.08 -9.82
CA LEU A 257 -29.97 6.91 -8.96
C LEU A 257 -31.15 6.74 -7.98
N LYS A 258 -31.65 7.85 -7.42
CA LYS A 258 -32.79 7.84 -6.49
C LYS A 258 -34.08 7.36 -7.16
N SER A 259 -34.27 7.63 -8.45
CA SER A 259 -35.44 7.17 -9.21
C SER A 259 -35.43 5.66 -9.51
N ALA A 260 -34.25 5.04 -9.53
CA ALA A 260 -34.07 3.63 -9.87
C ALA A 260 -34.12 2.68 -8.65
N SER A 261 -33.91 3.19 -7.42
CA SER A 261 -33.90 2.38 -6.20
C SER A 261 -35.07 2.72 -5.25
N ALA A 262 -35.88 1.72 -4.88
CA ALA A 262 -36.92 1.81 -3.85
C ALA A 262 -36.34 2.06 -2.42
N PRO A 263 -37.17 2.32 -1.39
CA PRO A 263 -37.17 3.51 -0.51
C PRO A 263 -36.03 3.64 0.53
N ALA A 264 -34.89 2.98 0.37
CA ALA A 264 -33.70 3.30 1.15
C ALA A 264 -33.06 4.57 0.58
N ALA A 265 -33.77 5.70 0.73
CA ALA A 265 -33.27 7.06 0.48
C ALA A 265 -32.11 7.30 1.44
N THR A 266 -30.95 6.79 1.08
CA THR A 266 -29.72 7.19 1.72
C THR A 266 -29.46 8.57 1.20
N ASP A 267 -29.86 9.55 2.00
CA ASP A 267 -29.71 10.94 1.63
C ASP A 267 -28.24 11.21 1.29
N MET A 268 -28.00 12.09 0.32
CA MET A 268 -26.67 12.54 -0.06
C MET A 268 -25.83 12.96 1.17
N LEU A 269 -26.51 13.43 2.24
CA LEU A 269 -25.95 13.66 3.57
C LEU A 269 -25.29 12.42 4.16
N THR A 270 -25.95 11.26 4.18
CA THR A 270 -25.39 9.99 4.68
C THR A 270 -24.17 9.58 3.88
N MET A 271 -24.20 9.75 2.56
CA MET A 271 -23.04 9.45 1.72
C MET A 271 -21.87 10.39 2.03
N ARG A 272 -22.11 11.70 2.12
CA ARG A 272 -21.08 12.68 2.54
C ARG A 272 -20.53 12.35 3.93
N SER A 273 -21.39 12.01 4.88
CA SER A 273 -21.03 11.55 6.24
C SER A 273 -20.12 10.32 6.24
N SER A 274 -20.25 9.43 5.26
CA SER A 274 -19.38 8.25 5.13
C SER A 274 -18.02 8.55 4.47
N LEU A 275 -17.92 9.61 3.66
CA LEU A 275 -16.74 9.90 2.84
C LEU A 275 -15.76 10.87 3.50
N TRP A 276 -16.25 11.84 4.28
CA TRP A 276 -15.35 12.83 4.88
C TRP A 276 -14.37 12.23 5.89
N PRO A 277 -14.67 11.15 6.64
CA PRO A 277 -13.67 10.51 7.49
C PRO A 277 -12.48 9.99 6.68
N GLU A 278 -12.74 9.34 5.55
CA GLU A 278 -11.70 8.81 4.66
C GLU A 278 -10.81 9.92 4.09
N ALA A 279 -11.41 11.03 3.67
CA ALA A 279 -10.67 12.21 3.22
C ALA A 279 -9.83 12.85 4.35
N ALA A 280 -10.36 12.86 5.57
CA ALA A 280 -9.70 13.43 6.73
C ALA A 280 -8.47 12.60 7.14
N LEU A 281 -8.59 11.27 7.17
CA LEU A 281 -7.49 10.35 7.48
C LEU A 281 -6.34 10.48 6.49
N ALA A 282 -6.65 10.75 5.23
CA ALA A 282 -5.65 10.99 4.19
C ALA A 282 -5.09 12.43 4.18
N GLY A 283 -5.57 13.31 5.07
CA GLY A 283 -5.07 14.68 5.21
C GLY A 283 -5.64 15.70 4.22
N HIS A 284 -6.74 15.38 3.55
CA HIS A 284 -7.36 16.26 2.55
C HIS A 284 -8.31 17.29 3.17
N GLY A 285 -7.78 18.18 4.01
CA GLY A 285 -8.58 19.11 4.82
C GLY A 285 -9.54 20.02 4.01
N ALA A 286 -9.15 20.45 2.80
CA ALA A 286 -10.04 21.24 1.93
C ALA A 286 -11.26 20.42 1.45
N LEU A 287 -11.03 19.15 1.14
CA LEU A 287 -12.10 18.24 0.73
C LEU A 287 -13.05 17.93 1.90
N VAL A 288 -12.51 17.73 3.10
CA VAL A 288 -13.32 17.53 4.31
C VAL A 288 -14.24 18.73 4.55
N ARG A 289 -13.71 19.96 4.45
CA ARG A 289 -14.51 21.17 4.59
C ARG A 289 -15.66 21.21 3.59
N TRP A 290 -15.40 20.88 2.33
CA TRP A 290 -16.43 20.81 1.29
C TRP A 290 -17.47 19.72 1.57
N LEU A 291 -17.05 18.53 1.99
CA LEU A 291 -17.97 17.45 2.33
C LEU A 291 -18.87 17.78 3.54
N CYS A 292 -18.38 18.60 4.46
CA CYS A 292 -19.08 19.03 5.68
C CYS A 292 -19.74 20.43 5.58
N GLU A 293 -19.59 21.11 4.45
CA GLU A 293 -20.19 22.43 4.17
C GLU A 293 -21.73 22.43 4.20
N PRO A 294 -22.43 21.40 3.67
CA PRO A 294 -23.88 21.34 3.72
C PRO A 294 -24.39 21.25 5.17
N THR A 295 -25.42 22.04 5.49
CA THR A 295 -26.12 21.98 6.77
C THR A 295 -26.79 20.62 6.94
N GLY A 296 -26.37 19.83 7.93
CA GLY A 296 -26.97 18.53 8.25
C GLY A 296 -26.02 17.34 8.23
N VAL A 297 -24.76 17.51 7.81
CA VAL A 297 -23.73 16.48 8.05
C VAL A 297 -23.49 16.41 9.55
N THR A 298 -23.94 15.34 10.18
CA THR A 298 -23.73 15.11 11.61
C THR A 298 -22.31 14.62 11.88
N CYS A 299 -21.88 14.74 13.13
CA CYS A 299 -20.70 14.03 13.64
C CYS A 299 -20.86 12.52 13.33
N PRO A 300 -19.78 11.77 13.01
CA PRO A 300 -19.92 10.40 12.59
C PRO A 300 -20.37 9.54 13.79
N PRO A 301 -21.42 8.70 13.65
CA PRO A 301 -22.05 8.00 14.78
C PRO A 301 -21.23 6.81 15.34
N ARG A 302 -20.05 6.49 14.78
CA ARG A 302 -19.20 5.38 15.21
C ARG A 302 -17.98 5.91 15.97
N SER A 303 -17.96 5.68 17.28
CA SER A 303 -16.89 6.00 18.23
C SER A 303 -15.94 7.09 17.75
N CYS A 304 -16.45 8.31 17.70
CA CYS A 304 -15.72 9.58 17.56
C CYS A 304 -14.24 9.46 17.96
N ALA A 305 -14.00 8.93 19.16
CA ALA A 305 -12.67 8.64 19.72
C ALA A 305 -11.67 7.97 18.74
N ASN A 306 -12.04 6.87 18.08
CA ASN A 306 -11.12 6.14 17.18
C ASN A 306 -10.75 6.97 15.94
N PHE A 307 -11.72 7.66 15.38
CA PHE A 307 -11.50 8.52 14.22
C PHE A 307 -10.59 9.70 14.58
N TYR A 308 -10.87 10.39 15.70
CA TYR A 308 -10.03 11.50 16.15
C TYR A 308 -8.61 11.04 16.53
N MET A 309 -8.48 9.84 17.11
CA MET A 309 -7.19 9.21 17.39
C MET A 309 -6.39 9.01 16.09
N GLN A 310 -7.03 8.51 15.03
CA GLN A 310 -6.38 8.34 13.74
C GLN A 310 -5.98 9.69 13.10
N LEU A 311 -6.80 10.74 13.20
CA LEU A 311 -6.43 12.09 12.74
C LEU A 311 -5.27 12.70 13.51
N ALA A 312 -5.28 12.53 14.84
CA ALA A 312 -4.23 13.07 15.71
C ALA A 312 -2.90 12.34 15.47
N THR A 313 -2.92 11.02 15.28
CA THR A 313 -1.72 10.23 14.91
C THR A 313 -1.22 10.56 13.50
N ALA A 314 -2.12 10.94 12.57
CA ALA A 314 -1.76 11.44 11.25
C ALA A 314 -1.20 12.88 11.26
N GLY A 315 -1.16 13.55 12.42
CA GLY A 315 -0.63 14.91 12.57
C GLY A 315 -1.53 16.01 12.01
N GLN A 316 -2.82 15.75 11.80
CA GLN A 316 -3.76 16.66 11.16
C GLN A 316 -4.37 17.68 12.15
N LEU A 317 -3.53 18.37 12.94
CA LEU A 317 -3.99 19.30 13.98
C LEU A 317 -4.90 20.44 13.45
N PRO A 318 -4.59 21.11 12.32
CA PRO A 318 -5.47 22.17 11.80
C PRO A 318 -6.86 21.66 11.45
N LEU A 319 -6.97 20.41 11.00
CA LEU A 319 -8.25 19.78 10.68
C LEU A 319 -9.01 19.42 11.95
N LEU A 320 -8.32 18.88 12.96
CA LEU A 320 -8.91 18.60 14.28
C LEU A 320 -9.48 19.87 14.93
N GLN A 321 -8.72 20.97 14.93
CA GLN A 321 -9.20 22.26 15.44
C GLN A 321 -10.41 22.78 14.67
N TRP A 322 -10.45 22.57 13.36
CA TRP A 322 -11.59 22.96 12.55
C TRP A 322 -12.83 22.11 12.86
N LEU A 323 -12.67 20.78 12.97
CA LEU A 323 -13.75 19.85 13.35
C LEU A 323 -14.29 20.18 14.74
N ASP A 324 -13.43 20.53 15.68
CA ASP A 324 -13.82 20.97 17.02
C ASP A 324 -14.66 22.24 17.02
N LYS A 325 -14.22 23.27 16.28
CA LYS A 325 -15.03 24.49 16.10
C LYS A 325 -16.37 24.22 15.42
N ARG A 326 -16.41 23.28 14.47
CA ARG A 326 -17.61 22.98 13.66
C ARG A 326 -18.64 22.15 14.42
N PHE A 327 -18.18 21.16 15.17
CA PHE A 327 -19.02 20.15 15.81
C PHE A 327 -19.01 20.24 17.33
N ALA A 328 -18.40 21.27 17.93
CA ALA A 328 -18.23 21.39 19.38
C ALA A 328 -17.60 20.13 20.00
N LEU A 329 -16.51 19.66 19.39
CA LEU A 329 -15.94 18.36 19.72
C LEU A 329 -15.48 18.24 21.16
N GLY A 330 -14.90 19.30 21.72
CA GLY A 330 -14.53 19.36 23.14
C GLY A 330 -15.73 19.08 24.04
N ALA A 331 -16.91 19.57 23.69
CA ALA A 331 -18.14 19.30 24.43
C ALA A 331 -18.59 17.84 24.29
N HIS A 332 -18.64 17.30 23.07
CA HIS A 332 -19.01 15.88 22.84
C HIS A 332 -18.05 14.92 23.50
N LEU A 333 -16.74 15.14 23.35
CA LEU A 333 -15.74 14.35 24.03
C LEU A 333 -15.91 14.50 25.55
N SER A 334 -16.11 15.71 26.09
CA SER A 334 -16.28 15.87 27.55
C SER A 334 -17.56 15.23 28.10
N ALA A 335 -18.63 15.17 27.32
CA ALA A 335 -19.95 14.71 27.75
C ALA A 335 -20.20 13.21 27.51
N GLU A 336 -19.70 12.64 26.41
CA GLU A 336 -19.91 11.23 26.04
C GLU A 336 -18.74 10.32 26.44
N VAL A 337 -17.53 10.87 26.59
CA VAL A 337 -16.34 10.06 26.84
C VAL A 337 -16.09 9.96 28.33
N ASN A 338 -16.43 8.80 28.91
CA ASN A 338 -15.80 8.34 30.16
C ASN A 338 -14.30 8.64 30.09
N ALA A 339 -13.70 9.18 31.16
CA ALA A 339 -12.27 9.51 31.25
C ALA A 339 -11.33 8.47 30.60
N GLY A 340 -11.75 7.20 30.54
CA GLY A 340 -11.10 6.11 29.82
C GLY A 340 -10.86 6.31 28.31
N ALA A 341 -11.78 6.85 27.49
CA ALA A 341 -11.47 6.99 26.06
C ALA A 341 -10.52 8.17 25.77
N PHE A 342 -10.49 9.19 26.63
CA PHE A 342 -9.43 10.21 26.61
C PHE A 342 -8.07 9.61 26.93
N ALA A 343 -8.00 8.81 27.98
CA ALA A 343 -6.80 8.07 28.34
C ALA A 343 -6.33 7.19 27.16
N GLN A 344 -7.24 6.49 26.48
CA GLN A 344 -6.91 5.67 25.31
C GLN A 344 -6.40 6.49 24.11
N ILE A 345 -7.04 7.61 23.77
CA ILE A 345 -6.59 8.50 22.69
C ILE A 345 -5.20 9.04 23.01
N ALA A 346 -5.01 9.58 24.22
CA ALA A 346 -3.74 10.14 24.65
C ALA A 346 -2.64 9.06 24.72
N ALA A 347 -2.96 7.86 25.21
CA ALA A 347 -2.04 6.73 25.27
C ALA A 347 -1.61 6.28 23.88
N THR A 348 -2.55 6.15 22.95
CA THR A 348 -2.26 5.76 21.57
C THR A 348 -1.45 6.82 20.84
N LEU A 349 -1.75 8.10 21.10
CA LEU A 349 -0.93 9.19 20.63
C LEU A 349 0.50 9.12 21.18
N ALA A 350 0.69 8.73 22.43
CA ALA A 350 2.01 8.63 23.04
C ALA A 350 2.80 7.44 22.47
N LEU A 351 2.09 6.41 21.99
CA LEU A 351 2.64 5.25 21.30
C LEU A 351 2.94 5.49 19.81
N SER A 352 2.49 6.61 19.23
CA SER A 352 2.88 6.99 17.88
C SER A 352 4.21 7.77 17.89
N LYS A 353 5.22 7.21 17.22
CA LYS A 353 6.55 7.84 17.03
C LYS A 353 6.50 9.22 16.37
N ARG A 354 5.40 9.54 15.68
CA ARG A 354 5.24 10.76 14.89
C ARG A 354 4.31 11.78 15.51
N THR A 355 3.81 11.53 16.71
CA THR A 355 2.78 12.41 17.26
C THR A 355 3.38 13.79 17.57
N PRO A 356 2.85 14.85 16.95
CA PRO A 356 3.35 16.20 17.17
C PRO A 356 2.87 16.69 18.54
N LEU A 357 3.79 17.25 19.34
CA LEU A 357 3.50 17.86 20.64
C LEU A 357 2.32 18.86 20.61
N PRO A 358 2.13 19.68 19.55
CA PRO A 358 0.94 20.50 19.39
C PRO A 358 -0.40 19.76 19.49
N ALA A 359 -0.49 18.51 19.00
CA ALA A 359 -1.72 17.73 19.10
C ALA A 359 -2.04 17.34 20.55
N PHE A 360 -1.02 16.98 21.33
CA PHE A 360 -1.15 16.73 22.77
C PHE A 360 -1.54 17.99 23.54
N ALA A 361 -0.92 19.12 23.23
CA ALA A 361 -1.23 20.40 23.85
C ALA A 361 -2.68 20.82 23.57
N TRP A 362 -3.14 20.64 22.33
CA TRP A 362 -4.52 20.90 21.96
C TRP A 362 -5.49 19.94 22.64
N LEU A 363 -5.23 18.63 22.66
CA LEU A 363 -6.07 17.64 23.34
C LEU A 363 -6.24 17.99 24.83
N ARG A 364 -5.15 18.39 25.49
CA ARG A 364 -5.18 18.85 26.88
C ARG A 364 -6.03 20.13 27.04
N ALA A 365 -5.92 21.08 26.12
CA ALA A 365 -6.67 22.33 26.17
C ALA A 365 -8.18 22.10 26.04
N ILE A 366 -8.62 21.27 25.09
CA ILE A 366 -10.05 21.01 24.86
C ILE A 366 -10.70 20.13 25.94
N THR A 367 -9.90 19.36 26.69
CA THR A 367 -10.40 18.50 27.77
C THR A 367 -10.47 19.21 29.12
N GLY A 368 -10.13 20.50 29.19
CA GLY A 368 -10.09 21.24 30.46
C GLY A 368 -9.05 20.69 31.45
N ALA A 369 -8.03 20.01 30.93
CA ALA A 369 -7.14 19.13 31.69
C ALA A 369 -6.03 19.85 32.47
N ALA A 370 -6.41 20.84 33.27
CA ALA A 370 -5.62 21.21 34.45
C ALA A 370 -5.49 20.01 35.42
N SER A 371 -6.35 18.99 35.30
CA SER A 371 -6.56 17.88 36.24
C SER A 371 -6.27 16.47 35.69
N TRP A 372 -5.48 16.29 34.61
CA TRP A 372 -5.09 14.93 34.22
C TRP A 372 -4.46 14.22 35.43
N PRO A 373 -5.02 13.06 35.86
CA PRO A 373 -4.58 12.43 37.09
C PRO A 373 -3.12 11.98 36.94
N PRO A 374 -2.34 11.97 38.04
CA PRO A 374 -0.94 11.55 38.01
C PRO A 374 -0.74 10.18 37.35
N ASP A 375 -1.67 9.25 37.52
CA ASP A 375 -1.60 7.91 36.92
C ASP A 375 -1.72 7.95 35.39
N MET A 376 -2.58 8.82 34.84
CA MET A 376 -2.67 9.01 33.40
C MET A 376 -1.40 9.66 32.86
N LEU A 377 -0.90 10.71 33.52
CA LEU A 377 0.37 11.34 33.13
C LEU A 377 1.55 10.34 33.19
N ARG A 378 1.56 9.44 34.17
CA ARG A 378 2.51 8.34 34.30
C ARG A 378 2.47 7.40 33.10
N GLU A 379 1.27 6.98 32.69
CA GLU A 379 1.09 6.10 31.54
C GLU A 379 1.50 6.77 30.23
N LEU A 380 1.16 8.06 30.06
CA LEU A 380 1.61 8.83 28.90
C LEU A 380 3.13 8.95 28.85
N LEU A 381 3.78 9.17 30.00
CA LEU A 381 5.23 9.23 30.10
C LEU A 381 5.85 7.87 29.76
N HIS A 382 5.23 6.77 30.24
CA HIS A 382 5.62 5.42 29.86
C HIS A 382 5.61 5.21 28.34
N ASN A 383 4.50 5.56 27.70
CA ASN A 383 4.31 5.39 26.26
C ASN A 383 5.24 6.29 25.44
N ALA A 384 5.43 7.54 25.85
CA ALA A 384 6.35 8.49 25.20
C ALA A 384 7.81 7.99 25.24
N CYS A 385 8.24 7.44 26.36
CA CYS A 385 9.57 6.85 26.46
C CYS A 385 9.69 5.54 25.65
N CYS A 386 8.66 4.69 25.59
CA CYS A 386 8.63 3.51 24.74
C CYS A 386 8.84 3.83 23.25
N THR A 387 8.38 5.01 22.81
CA THR A 387 8.53 5.48 21.43
C THR A 387 9.77 6.33 21.17
N ASN A 388 10.58 6.59 22.21
CA ASN A 388 11.70 7.54 22.19
C ASN A 388 11.29 9.00 21.88
N ASN A 389 10.07 9.40 22.22
CA ASN A 389 9.61 10.78 22.01
C ASN A 389 10.03 11.67 23.20
N LEU A 390 11.33 11.99 23.27
CA LEU A 390 11.91 12.73 24.40
C LEU A 390 11.30 14.12 24.60
N GLU A 391 10.84 14.77 23.52
CA GLU A 391 10.13 16.05 23.59
C GLU A 391 8.81 15.93 24.35
N LEU A 392 8.02 14.89 24.05
CA LEU A 392 6.80 14.58 24.79
C LEU A 392 7.11 14.21 26.24
N CYS A 393 8.19 13.45 26.49
CA CYS A 393 8.60 13.11 27.85
C CYS A 393 8.95 14.36 28.68
N GLU A 394 9.69 15.31 28.12
CA GLU A 394 9.97 16.60 28.77
C GLU A 394 8.70 17.38 29.05
N TRP A 395 7.81 17.44 28.08
CA TRP A 395 6.56 18.17 28.21
C TRP A 395 5.66 17.60 29.32
N LEU A 396 5.64 16.27 29.47
CA LEU A 396 4.91 15.55 30.51
C LEU A 396 5.55 15.76 31.89
N LEU A 397 6.88 15.65 32.01
CA LEU A 397 7.58 15.90 33.28
C LEU A 397 7.39 17.34 33.79
N ARG A 398 7.45 18.35 32.90
CA ARG A 398 7.16 19.75 33.25
C ARG A 398 5.73 19.96 33.78
N ARG A 399 4.85 18.98 33.61
CA ARG A 399 3.45 19.00 34.07
C ARG A 399 3.21 18.09 35.28
N GLY A 400 4.28 17.62 35.92
CA GLY A 400 4.19 16.80 37.13
C GLY A 400 3.88 15.33 36.85
N ALA A 401 4.14 14.82 35.64
CA ALA A 401 4.05 13.38 35.40
C ALA A 401 5.01 12.64 36.34
N PRO A 402 4.51 11.75 37.22
CA PRO A 402 5.39 10.96 38.07
C PRO A 402 6.13 9.94 37.21
N TRP A 403 7.36 9.60 37.64
CA TRP A 403 8.05 8.45 37.07
C TRP A 403 7.20 7.18 37.28
N PRO A 404 7.21 6.21 36.36
CA PRO A 404 6.40 5.03 36.54
C PRO A 404 6.89 4.12 37.66
N ASP A 405 5.96 3.56 38.42
CA ASP A 405 6.22 2.79 39.65
C ASP A 405 7.07 1.52 39.39
N PRO A 406 7.71 0.95 40.43
CA PRO A 406 8.56 -0.24 40.32
C PRO A 406 7.91 -1.44 39.62
N ILE A 407 6.61 -1.64 39.76
CA ILE A 407 5.86 -2.72 39.09
C ILE A 407 5.91 -2.56 37.57
N HIS A 408 5.80 -1.32 37.09
CA HIS A 408 5.96 -0.99 35.68
C HIS A 408 7.44 -0.99 35.26
N ALA A 409 8.38 -0.83 36.21
CA ALA A 409 9.80 -0.72 35.94
C ALA A 409 10.45 -1.93 35.27
N THR A 410 9.93 -3.12 35.55
CA THR A 410 10.39 -4.32 34.86
C THR A 410 10.05 -4.30 33.37
N SER A 411 8.87 -3.77 33.02
CA SER A 411 8.45 -3.57 31.63
C SER A 411 9.18 -2.38 30.99
N LEU A 412 9.37 -1.30 31.73
CA LEU A 412 10.08 -0.09 31.31
C LEU A 412 11.49 -0.40 30.79
N ASN A 413 12.28 -1.11 31.60
CA ASN A 413 13.69 -1.35 31.29
C ASN A 413 13.88 -2.34 30.12
N LEU A 414 12.85 -3.12 29.78
CA LEU A 414 12.85 -4.06 28.65
C LEU A 414 12.25 -3.45 27.37
N LEU A 415 11.44 -2.39 27.48
CA LEU A 415 10.69 -1.80 26.37
C LEU A 415 11.21 -0.43 25.95
N TRP A 416 11.92 0.30 26.81
CA TRP A 416 12.45 1.63 26.52
C TRP A 416 13.76 1.58 25.72
N PRO A 417 13.91 2.41 24.68
CA PRO A 417 15.18 2.56 23.96
C PRO A 417 16.29 3.05 24.90
N LEU A 418 17.55 2.75 24.56
CA LEU A 418 18.70 3.13 25.40
C LEU A 418 18.75 4.65 25.61
N GLU A 419 18.40 5.41 24.57
CA GLU A 419 18.36 6.86 24.57
C GLU A 419 17.33 7.40 25.56
N ALA A 420 16.13 6.80 25.63
CA ALA A 420 15.11 7.16 26.59
C ALA A 420 15.53 6.84 28.04
N LEU A 421 16.26 5.74 28.26
CA LEU A 421 16.80 5.38 29.57
C LEU A 421 17.90 6.34 30.02
N GLN A 422 18.82 6.70 29.13
CA GLN A 422 19.85 7.71 29.36
C GLN A 422 19.25 9.08 29.70
N TRP A 423 18.27 9.50 28.89
CA TRP A 423 17.53 10.74 29.10
C TRP A 423 16.82 10.78 30.45
N ALA A 424 16.19 9.65 30.84
CA ALA A 424 15.47 9.56 32.10
C ALA A 424 16.42 9.59 33.30
N HIS A 425 17.54 8.87 33.22
CA HIS A 425 18.56 8.87 34.25
C HIS A 425 19.15 10.27 34.48
N ALA A 426 19.46 11.00 33.40
CA ALA A 426 19.94 12.38 33.47
C ALA A 426 18.95 13.36 34.12
N ARG A 427 17.65 13.01 34.20
CA ARG A 427 16.59 13.78 34.85
C ARG A 427 16.25 13.27 36.25
N GLY A 428 17.14 12.50 36.86
CA GLY A 428 16.98 12.02 38.22
C GLY A 428 15.97 10.89 38.35
N ARG A 429 15.69 10.14 37.26
CA ARG A 429 14.92 8.90 37.39
C ARG A 429 15.68 7.96 38.34
N PRO A 430 15.08 7.53 39.45
CA PRO A 430 15.77 6.73 40.45
C PRO A 430 16.17 5.35 39.94
N TRP A 431 17.33 4.86 40.40
CA TRP A 431 17.76 3.48 40.15
C TRP A 431 16.95 2.43 40.90
N PHE A 432 16.17 2.76 41.94
CA PHE A 432 15.45 1.77 42.77
C PHE A 432 14.48 0.89 41.97
N SER A 433 14.19 1.28 40.74
CA SER A 433 13.38 0.52 39.79
C SER A 433 14.19 -0.50 38.96
N TRP A 434 15.50 -0.63 39.21
CA TRP A 434 16.43 -1.60 38.64
C TRP A 434 16.81 -2.59 39.73
N ASP A 435 15.98 -3.61 39.89
CA ASP A 435 16.24 -4.72 40.80
C ASP A 435 17.05 -5.83 40.11
N ALA A 436 17.48 -6.82 40.89
CA ALA A 436 18.16 -8.01 40.39
C ALA A 436 17.32 -8.75 39.32
N HIS A 437 15.99 -8.61 39.37
CA HIS A 437 15.07 -9.24 38.42
C HIS A 437 15.11 -8.59 37.04
N VAL A 438 15.16 -7.26 36.96
CA VAL A 438 15.40 -6.51 35.72
C VAL A 438 16.72 -6.92 35.09
N CYS A 439 17.79 -6.95 35.88
CA CYS A 439 19.14 -7.27 35.40
C CYS A 439 19.21 -8.72 34.91
N THR A 440 18.53 -9.66 35.60
CA THR A 440 18.39 -11.07 35.17
C THR A 440 17.59 -11.21 33.87
N ARG A 441 16.46 -10.50 33.73
CA ARG A 441 15.64 -10.55 32.49
C ARG A 441 16.36 -9.96 31.28
N LEU A 442 17.14 -8.89 31.47
CA LEU A 442 17.98 -8.31 30.42
C LEU A 442 19.05 -9.31 29.96
N ALA A 443 19.68 -10.02 30.90
CA ALA A 443 20.66 -11.07 30.61
C ALA A 443 20.03 -12.27 29.87
N GLN A 444 18.88 -12.76 30.34
CA GLN A 444 18.19 -13.92 29.74
C GLN A 444 17.71 -13.68 28.31
N ARG A 445 17.33 -12.44 27.94
CA ARG A 445 16.82 -12.16 26.59
C ARG A 445 17.90 -12.06 25.51
N GLY A 446 19.18 -11.89 25.87
CA GLY A 446 20.32 -11.98 24.94
C GLY A 446 20.35 -11.06 23.71
N THR A 447 19.38 -10.17 23.50
CA THR A 447 19.36 -9.30 22.31
C THR A 447 20.43 -8.21 22.39
N ARG A 448 20.97 -7.79 21.24
CA ARG A 448 21.94 -6.66 21.14
C ARG A 448 21.49 -5.38 21.84
N ARG A 449 20.18 -5.14 21.89
CA ARG A 449 19.60 -3.99 22.59
C ARG A 449 19.71 -4.14 24.10
N HIS A 450 19.45 -5.33 24.63
CA HIS A 450 19.51 -5.58 26.07
C HIS A 450 20.96 -5.57 26.59
N THR A 451 21.94 -6.02 25.78
CA THR A 451 23.35 -5.91 26.15
C THR A 451 23.80 -4.45 26.22
N ALA A 452 23.47 -3.63 25.22
CA ALA A 452 23.78 -2.20 25.24
C ALA A 452 23.17 -1.47 26.46
N ILE A 453 21.93 -1.81 26.82
CA ILE A 453 21.24 -1.28 28.01
C ILE A 453 21.95 -1.72 29.30
N ARG A 454 22.33 -2.99 29.42
CA ARG A 454 23.06 -3.53 30.57
C ARG A 454 24.41 -2.84 30.73
N ASP A 455 25.21 -2.79 29.66
CA ASP A 455 26.57 -2.26 29.72
C ASP A 455 26.56 -0.76 30.02
N TRP A 456 25.58 -0.02 29.50
CA TRP A 456 25.36 1.37 29.88
C TRP A 456 24.97 1.49 31.36
N ALA A 457 24.00 0.71 31.85
CA ALA A 457 23.55 0.77 33.24
C ALA A 457 24.70 0.47 34.23
N HIS A 458 25.56 -0.50 33.91
CA HIS A 458 26.77 -0.78 34.69
C HIS A 458 27.71 0.42 34.73
N ARG A 459 28.03 1.02 33.58
CA ARG A 459 28.88 2.24 33.51
C ARG A 459 28.27 3.44 34.22
N ALA A 460 26.95 3.52 34.28
CA ALA A 460 26.22 4.59 34.96
C ALA A 460 26.05 4.34 36.48
N GLY A 461 26.67 3.29 37.04
CA GLY A 461 26.66 3.02 38.47
C GLY A 461 25.39 2.35 39.00
N CYS A 462 24.72 1.55 38.16
CA CYS A 462 23.53 0.80 38.59
C CYS A 462 23.85 -0.14 39.76
N PRO A 463 23.09 -0.09 40.87
CA PRO A 463 23.40 -0.82 42.10
C PRO A 463 23.15 -2.33 42.03
N CYS A 464 22.53 -2.86 40.96
CA CYS A 464 22.09 -4.26 40.89
C CYS A 464 23.24 -5.30 40.77
N GLY A 465 24.50 -4.92 41.03
CA GLY A 465 25.63 -5.86 41.07
C GLY A 465 25.82 -6.66 39.79
N CYS A 466 25.33 -6.17 38.65
CA CYS A 466 25.41 -6.87 37.38
C CYS A 466 26.83 -6.76 36.83
N ALA A 467 27.73 -7.57 37.37
CA ALA A 467 29.06 -7.78 36.82
C ALA A 467 28.95 -8.10 35.32
N PRO A 468 29.88 -7.59 34.49
CA PRO A 468 29.90 -7.95 33.08
C PRO A 468 29.93 -9.48 32.95
N SER A 469 29.03 -10.01 32.10
CA SER A 469 28.99 -11.42 31.75
C SER A 469 30.40 -11.88 31.39
N THR A 470 30.99 -12.74 32.21
CA THR A 470 32.33 -13.32 32.01
C THR A 470 32.42 -14.24 30.78
N ALA A 471 31.35 -14.36 29.99
CA ALA A 471 31.28 -15.19 28.79
C ALA A 471 32.12 -14.68 27.59
N ASP A 472 32.70 -13.47 27.65
CA ASP A 472 33.65 -12.97 26.62
C ASP A 472 35.13 -13.14 27.02
N ALA A 473 35.42 -13.87 28.12
CA ALA A 473 36.77 -14.11 28.62
C ALA A 473 37.26 -15.57 28.45
N ALA A 474 36.66 -16.35 27.55
CA ALA A 474 37.07 -17.73 27.23
C ALA A 474 37.30 -17.92 25.73
#